data_AF-A0A519M6T8-F1
#
_entry.id   AF-A0A519M6T8-F1
#
_cell.length_a   1.000
_cell.length_b   1.000
_cell.length_c   1.000
_cell.angle_alpha   90.00
_cell.angle_beta   90.00
_cell.angle_gamma   90.00
#
_symmetry.space_group_name_H-M   'P 1'
#
loop_
_entity.id
_entity.type
_entity.pdbx_description
1 polymer ?
#
loop_
_entity_poly.entity_id
_entity_poly.type
_entity_poly.pdbx_seq_one_letter_code
_entity_poly.pdbx_strand_id
1 'polypeptide(L)'
;MYTKLDIPNWPRREHFEFFRKFDEPFYGIVANLDVTKAYATAKETGASFFLYYMHKVAATVNAIEEFRYRIAGDEVLIYDRIDISATLTRDDNTFGFSLIEYANDFTAFTEIAKAEIERVRNTTGLFTRAFEVDNLIHFSAVPWIDFTSLSHARSFSIPD
;
A
#
# COMPACT_ATOMS: atom_id res chain seq x y z
N MET A 1 16.20 -3.67 -0.49
CA MET A 1 16.68 -4.86 0.22
C MET A 1 15.93 -4.89 1.56
N TYR A 2 16.33 -5.72 2.51
CA TYR A 2 15.79 -5.67 3.85
C TYR A 2 16.90 -5.90 4.87
N THR A 3 16.66 -5.44 6.10
CA THR A 3 17.45 -5.78 7.28
C THR A 3 16.58 -6.56 8.27
N LYS A 4 17.21 -7.27 9.20
CA LYS A 4 16.49 -7.97 10.27
C LYS A 4 16.37 -7.05 11.47
N LEU A 5 15.16 -6.95 12.03
CA LEU A 5 14.91 -6.23 13.27
C LEU A 5 15.54 -7.03 14.44
N ASP A 6 16.23 -6.31 15.34
CA ASP A 6 16.77 -6.88 16.57
C ASP A 6 15.65 -7.04 17.61
N ILE A 7 14.88 -8.13 17.50
CA ILE A 7 13.73 -8.41 18.37
C ILE A 7 14.13 -8.41 19.86
N PRO A 8 15.22 -9.06 20.32
CA PRO A 8 15.61 -9.04 21.73
C PRO A 8 15.75 -7.65 22.36
N ASN A 9 16.21 -6.66 21.60
CA ASN A 9 16.41 -5.28 22.08
C ASN A 9 15.29 -4.32 21.64
N TRP A 10 14.25 -4.80 20.97
CA TRP A 10 13.15 -3.97 20.49
C TRP A 10 12.16 -3.65 21.62
N PRO A 11 11.86 -2.37 21.91
CA PRO A 11 10.94 -2.00 22.98
C PRO A 11 9.53 -2.60 22.86
N ARG A 12 9.10 -2.95 21.65
CA ARG A 12 7.77 -3.54 21.39
C ARG A 12 7.79 -5.07 21.30
N ARG A 13 8.89 -5.72 21.67
CA ARG A 13 9.04 -7.20 21.67
C ARG A 13 7.86 -7.91 22.32
N GLU A 14 7.53 -7.55 23.56
CA GLU A 14 6.45 -8.20 24.31
C GLU A 14 5.08 -8.00 23.64
N HIS A 15 4.86 -6.83 23.04
CA HIS A 15 3.63 -6.53 22.32
C HIS A 15 3.51 -7.42 21.08
N PHE A 16 4.60 -7.52 20.31
CA PHE A 16 4.65 -8.38 19.13
C PHE A 16 4.46 -9.85 19.48
N GLU A 17 5.16 -10.36 20.49
CA GLU A 17 5.04 -11.74 20.97
C GLU A 17 3.64 -12.09 21.48
N PHE A 18 2.91 -11.11 22.01
CA PHE A 18 1.52 -11.27 22.44
C PHE A 18 0.56 -11.30 21.24
N PHE A 19 0.56 -10.25 20.41
CA PHE A 19 -0.43 -10.11 19.33
C PHE A 19 -0.20 -11.07 18.16
N ARG A 20 1.03 -11.49 17.87
CA ARG A 20 1.33 -12.42 16.76
C ARG A 20 0.66 -13.80 16.90
N LYS A 21 0.11 -14.12 18.07
CA LYS A 21 -0.56 -15.39 18.39
C LYS A 21 -2.06 -15.36 18.10
N PHE A 22 -2.61 -14.21 17.73
CA PHE A 22 -4.04 -14.03 17.51
C PHE A 22 -4.40 -14.48 16.09
N ASP A 23 -5.60 -15.05 15.91
CA ASP A 23 -6.14 -15.34 14.57
C ASP A 23 -6.42 -14.05 13.77
N GLU A 24 -6.67 -12.95 14.50
CA GLU A 24 -6.89 -11.61 13.96
C GLU A 24 -6.12 -10.55 14.76
N PRO A 25 -4.84 -10.31 14.42
CA PRO A 25 -4.03 -9.26 15.04
C PRO A 25 -4.22 -7.89 14.37
N PHE A 26 -5.27 -7.72 13.57
CA PHE A 26 -5.51 -6.52 12.76
C PHE A 26 -6.77 -5.76 13.21
N TYR A 27 -6.76 -4.45 13.02
CA TYR A 27 -7.94 -3.61 13.17
C TYR A 27 -7.88 -2.45 12.16
N GLY A 28 -9.04 -1.92 11.79
CA GLY A 28 -9.17 -0.82 10.85
C GLY A 28 -9.33 0.53 11.57
N ILE A 29 -8.73 1.58 11.01
CA ILE A 29 -8.99 2.98 11.38
C ILE A 29 -9.51 3.69 10.14
N VAL A 30 -10.63 4.40 10.30
CA VAL A 30 -11.20 5.28 9.26
C VAL A 30 -11.34 6.67 9.83
N ALA A 31 -10.84 7.66 9.09
CA ALA A 31 -10.89 9.06 9.48
C ALA A 31 -11.18 9.95 8.26
N ASN A 32 -11.95 11.00 8.47
CA ASN A 32 -12.17 12.03 7.48
C ASN A 32 -10.96 12.96 7.43
N LEU A 33 -10.40 13.16 6.24
CA LEU A 33 -9.25 14.03 6.02
C LEU A 33 -9.66 15.28 5.23
N ASP A 34 -9.27 16.45 5.70
CA ASP A 34 -9.34 17.67 4.88
C ASP A 34 -8.24 17.64 3.83
N VAL A 35 -8.63 17.36 2.59
CA VAL A 35 -7.73 17.26 1.43
C VAL A 35 -7.79 18.51 0.55
N THR A 36 -8.40 19.60 1.00
CA THR A 36 -8.62 20.82 0.20
C THR A 36 -7.34 21.33 -0.44
N LYS A 37 -6.24 21.42 0.34
CA LYS A 37 -4.94 21.89 -0.16
C LYS A 37 -4.33 20.92 -1.18
N ALA A 38 -4.34 19.62 -0.88
CA ALA A 38 -3.80 18.60 -1.77
C ALA A 38 -4.53 18.58 -3.12
N TYR A 39 -5.86 18.73 -3.08
CA TYR A 39 -6.68 18.78 -4.29
C TYR A 39 -6.41 20.03 -5.13
N ALA A 40 -6.31 21.20 -4.49
CA ALA A 40 -5.95 22.44 -5.17
C ALA A 40 -4.57 22.35 -5.84
N THR A 41 -3.56 21.88 -5.11
CA THR A 41 -2.21 21.68 -5.66
C THR A 41 -2.22 20.73 -6.85
N ALA A 42 -2.91 19.58 -6.76
CA ALA A 42 -2.99 18.65 -7.87
C ALA A 42 -3.62 19.28 -9.12
N LYS A 43 -4.68 20.09 -8.95
CA LYS A 43 -5.30 20.83 -10.05
C LYS A 43 -4.38 21.89 -10.66
N GLU A 44 -3.74 22.70 -9.84
CA GLU A 44 -2.84 23.77 -10.29
C GLU A 44 -1.65 23.21 -11.10
N THR A 45 -1.14 22.04 -10.72
CA THR A 45 -0.02 21.39 -11.42
C THR A 45 -0.47 20.47 -12.57
N GLY A 46 -1.79 20.36 -12.84
CA GLY A 46 -2.33 19.43 -13.84
C GLY A 46 -2.11 17.95 -13.50
N ALA A 47 -1.85 17.62 -12.24
CA ALA A 47 -1.62 16.26 -11.78
C ALA A 47 -2.94 15.53 -11.50
N SER A 48 -2.95 14.21 -11.70
CA SER A 48 -4.06 13.37 -11.23
C SER A 48 -4.10 13.42 -9.71
N PHE A 49 -5.25 13.79 -9.14
CA PHE A 49 -5.42 13.78 -7.68
C PHE A 49 -5.18 12.38 -7.09
N PHE A 50 -5.62 11.33 -7.78
CA PHE A 50 -5.37 9.93 -7.41
C PHE A 50 -3.88 9.63 -7.23
N LEU A 51 -3.07 9.96 -8.24
CA LEU A 51 -1.63 9.74 -8.18
C LEU A 51 -0.96 10.65 -7.14
N TYR A 52 -1.48 11.86 -6.97
CA TYR A 52 -0.97 12.81 -5.98
C TYR A 52 -1.11 12.27 -4.56
N TYR A 53 -2.32 11.88 -4.13
CA TYR A 53 -2.49 11.39 -2.75
C TYR A 53 -1.89 10.00 -2.56
N MET A 54 -1.89 9.14 -3.58
CA MET A 54 -1.17 7.85 -3.53
C MET A 54 0.33 8.07 -3.27
N HIS A 55 0.96 9.03 -3.95
CA HIS A 55 2.36 9.39 -3.70
C HIS A 55 2.58 9.86 -2.26
N LYS A 56 1.71 10.72 -1.72
CA LYS A 56 1.85 11.20 -0.33
C LYS A 56 1.69 10.09 0.70
N VAL A 57 0.78 9.15 0.48
CA VAL A 57 0.65 7.95 1.30
C VAL A 57 1.91 7.09 1.21
N ALA A 58 2.38 6.80 -0.01
CA ALA A 58 3.59 5.99 -0.23
C ALA A 58 4.84 6.63 0.41
N ALA A 59 5.00 7.95 0.28
CA ALA A 59 6.09 8.68 0.90
C ALA A 59 6.06 8.58 2.42
N THR A 60 4.87 8.67 3.03
CA THR A 60 4.68 8.52 4.48
C THR A 60 5.01 7.11 4.94
N VAL A 61 4.51 6.09 4.23
CA VAL A 61 4.79 4.67 4.50
C VAL A 61 6.29 4.37 4.41
N ASN A 62 6.99 4.95 3.44
CA ASN A 62 8.44 4.76 3.30
C ASN A 62 9.27 5.55 4.33
N ALA A 63 8.72 6.62 4.91
CA ALA A 63 9.41 7.45 5.90
C ALA A 63 9.30 6.92 7.34
N ILE A 64 8.28 6.13 7.64
CA ILE A 64 8.02 5.56 8.98
C ILE A 64 8.45 4.10 8.98
N GLU A 65 9.41 3.75 9.83
CA GLU A 65 10.01 2.42 9.83
C GLU A 65 8.99 1.31 10.10
N GLU A 66 8.07 1.52 11.03
CA GLU A 66 7.08 0.53 11.44
C GLU A 66 6.13 0.13 10.30
N PHE A 67 5.92 0.97 9.29
CA PHE A 67 5.14 0.61 8.10
C PHE A 67 5.91 -0.24 7.09
N ARG A 68 7.23 -0.39 7.29
CA ARG A 68 8.12 -1.20 6.44
C ARG A 68 8.43 -2.58 7.04
N TYR A 69 7.82 -2.92 8.17
CA TYR A 69 7.98 -4.23 8.80
C TYR A 69 7.19 -5.32 8.08
N ARG A 70 7.78 -6.52 7.97
CA ARG A 70 7.13 -7.75 7.49
C ARG A 70 7.51 -8.92 8.36
N ILE A 71 6.59 -9.86 8.55
CA ILE A 71 6.83 -11.06 9.35
C ILE A 71 7.29 -12.16 8.39
N ALA A 72 8.48 -12.72 8.66
CA ALA A 72 9.02 -13.85 7.92
C ALA A 72 9.28 -15.00 8.89
N GLY A 73 8.25 -15.81 9.13
CA GLY A 73 8.27 -16.85 10.17
C GLY A 73 8.34 -16.26 11.57
N ASP A 74 9.45 -16.47 12.27
CA ASP A 74 9.72 -15.91 13.60
C ASP A 74 10.56 -14.61 13.55
N GLU A 75 10.99 -14.19 12.36
CA GLU A 75 11.75 -12.96 12.16
C GLU A 75 10.84 -11.79 11.77
N VAL A 76 11.31 -10.57 12.05
CA VAL A 76 10.72 -9.34 11.52
C VAL A 76 11.75 -8.68 10.61
N LEU A 77 11.37 -8.48 9.35
CA LEU A 77 12.18 -7.83 8.34
C LEU A 77 11.79 -6.36 8.23
N ILE A 78 12.77 -5.50 7.99
CA ILE A 78 12.59 -4.07 7.72
C ILE A 78 13.01 -3.83 6.27
N TYR A 79 12.04 -3.58 5.40
CA TYR A 79 12.34 -3.27 4.00
C TYR A 79 12.85 -1.84 3.85
N ASP A 80 13.84 -1.63 2.99
CA ASP A 80 14.35 -0.28 2.70
C ASP A 80 13.29 0.57 1.97
N ARG A 81 12.47 -0.09 1.16
CA ARG A 81 11.46 0.51 0.29
C ARG A 81 10.21 -0.35 0.28
N ILE A 82 9.07 0.31 0.38
CA ILE A 82 7.74 -0.25 0.20
C ILE A 82 7.14 0.28 -1.09
N ASP A 83 6.74 -0.64 -1.95
CA ASP A 83 6.07 -0.40 -3.23
C ASP A 83 4.55 -0.50 -3.07
N ILE A 84 3.80 -0.13 -4.11
CA ILE A 84 2.33 -0.07 -4.04
C ILE A 84 1.72 -1.10 -4.97
N SER A 85 0.79 -1.88 -4.44
CA SER A 85 -0.14 -2.67 -5.24
C SER A 85 -1.52 -2.04 -5.20
N ALA A 86 -1.89 -1.37 -6.28
CA ALA A 86 -3.17 -0.68 -6.40
C ALA A 86 -4.19 -1.51 -7.20
N THR A 87 -5.47 -1.37 -6.86
CA THR A 87 -6.57 -1.82 -7.73
C THR A 87 -6.78 -0.81 -8.86
N LEU A 88 -6.45 -1.17 -10.09
CA LEU A 88 -6.57 -0.30 -11.26
C LEU A 88 -7.72 -0.77 -12.15
N THR A 89 -8.68 0.12 -12.39
CA THR A 89 -9.91 -0.18 -13.16
C THR A 89 -9.63 -0.26 -14.66
N ARG A 90 -10.38 -1.14 -15.33
CA ARG A 90 -10.41 -1.31 -16.78
C ARG A 90 -11.73 -0.83 -17.37
N ASP A 91 -11.79 -0.72 -18.69
CA ASP A 91 -12.96 -0.23 -19.42
C ASP A 91 -14.19 -1.17 -19.29
N ASP A 92 -13.97 -2.45 -18.99
CA ASP A 92 -15.01 -3.45 -18.75
C ASP A 92 -15.58 -3.41 -17.31
N ASN A 93 -15.24 -2.37 -16.53
CA ASN A 93 -15.57 -2.21 -15.11
C ASN A 93 -14.98 -3.28 -14.18
N THR A 94 -14.02 -4.08 -14.64
CA THR A 94 -13.20 -4.92 -13.77
C THR A 94 -11.98 -4.15 -13.27
N PHE A 95 -11.14 -4.80 -12.45
CA PHE A 95 -9.86 -4.26 -12.04
C PHE A 95 -8.76 -5.34 -12.08
N GLY A 96 -7.51 -4.89 -12.13
CA GLY A 96 -6.33 -5.73 -11.92
C GLY A 96 -5.48 -5.19 -10.79
N PHE A 97 -4.72 -6.08 -10.15
CA PHE A 97 -3.67 -5.66 -9.22
C PHE A 97 -2.44 -5.19 -9.97
N SER A 98 -1.89 -4.06 -9.51
CA SER A 98 -0.67 -3.48 -10.04
C SER A 98 0.54 -3.76 -9.16
N LEU A 99 1.73 -3.49 -9.71
CA LEU A 99 2.95 -3.24 -8.94
C LEU A 99 3.54 -1.91 -9.42
N ILE A 100 3.46 -0.90 -8.57
CA ILE A 100 3.99 0.44 -8.79
C ILE A 100 5.19 0.61 -7.87
N GLU A 101 6.39 0.69 -8.44
CA GLU A 101 7.59 0.95 -7.66
C GLU A 101 7.57 2.37 -7.09
N TYR A 102 7.92 2.50 -5.82
CA TYR A 102 7.98 3.79 -5.16
C TYR A 102 9.19 4.61 -5.65
N ALA A 103 8.93 5.89 -5.91
CA ALA A 103 9.95 6.90 -6.12
C ALA A 103 9.64 8.13 -5.25
N ASN A 104 10.67 8.67 -4.60
CA ASN A 104 10.52 9.84 -3.73
C ASN A 104 10.14 11.09 -4.52
N ASP A 105 10.72 11.27 -5.71
CA ASP A 105 10.32 12.33 -6.61
C ASP A 105 8.93 12.04 -7.21
N PHE A 106 8.05 13.04 -7.17
CA PHE A 106 6.67 12.89 -7.60
C PHE A 106 6.54 12.68 -9.10
N THR A 107 7.41 13.29 -9.90
CA THR A 107 7.38 13.16 -11.36
C THR A 107 7.79 11.76 -11.78
N ALA A 108 8.91 11.27 -11.25
CA ALA A 108 9.37 9.91 -11.47
C ALA A 108 8.32 8.87 -11.03
N PHE A 109 7.71 9.06 -9.85
CA PHE A 109 6.63 8.19 -9.38
C PHE A 109 5.44 8.17 -10.34
N THR A 110 5.04 9.35 -10.82
CA THR A 110 3.90 9.50 -11.73
C THR A 110 4.14 8.81 -13.06
N GLU A 111 5.37 8.85 -13.59
CA GLU A 111 5.75 8.15 -14.82
C GLU A 111 5.65 6.63 -14.65
N ILE A 112 6.20 6.09 -13.56
CA ILE A 112 6.10 4.66 -13.21
C ILE A 112 4.63 4.24 -13.08
N ALA A 113 3.83 5.00 -12.34
CA ALA A 113 2.42 4.69 -12.11
C ALA A 113 1.58 4.74 -13.40
N LYS A 114 1.82 5.71 -14.28
CA LYS A 114 1.13 5.81 -15.57
C LYS A 114 1.44 4.63 -16.49
N ALA A 115 2.71 4.23 -16.57
CA ALA A 115 3.11 3.05 -17.35
C ALA A 115 2.40 1.78 -16.84
N GLU A 116 2.31 1.62 -15.53
CA GLU A 116 1.63 0.48 -14.92
C GLU A 116 0.10 0.51 -15.11
N ILE A 117 -0.52 1.70 -15.06
CA ILE A 117 -1.95 1.88 -15.40
C ILE A 117 -2.22 1.42 -16.82
N GLU A 118 -1.42 1.86 -17.78
CA GLU A 118 -1.59 1.46 -19.17
C GLU A 118 -1.36 -0.05 -19.35
N ARG A 119 -0.38 -0.64 -18.67
CA ARG A 119 -0.16 -2.09 -18.69
C ARG A 119 -1.37 -2.86 -18.13
N VAL A 120 -1.89 -2.48 -16.97
CA VAL A 120 -3.02 -3.18 -16.34
C VAL A 120 -4.30 -3.06 -17.17
N ARG A 121 -4.55 -1.91 -17.80
CA ARG A 121 -5.66 -1.73 -18.75
C ARG A 121 -5.60 -2.68 -19.93
N ASN A 122 -4.39 -3.00 -20.40
CA ASN A 122 -4.15 -3.84 -21.57
C ASN A 122 -3.87 -5.32 -21.22
N THR A 123 -4.12 -5.75 -19.98
CA THR A 123 -3.93 -7.16 -19.55
C THR A 123 -5.22 -7.72 -18.95
N THR A 124 -5.46 -9.02 -19.16
CA THR A 124 -6.60 -9.74 -18.58
C THR A 124 -6.19 -10.51 -17.33
N GLY A 125 -7.15 -10.76 -16.44
CA GLY A 125 -6.92 -11.47 -15.17
C GLY A 125 -6.65 -10.55 -13.97
N LEU A 126 -6.65 -11.15 -12.78
CA LEU A 126 -6.54 -10.44 -11.51
C LEU A 126 -5.07 -10.19 -11.11
N PHE A 127 -4.25 -11.24 -11.16
CA PHE A 127 -2.80 -11.20 -10.95
C PHE A 127 -2.10 -11.21 -12.30
N THR A 128 -1.64 -10.04 -12.73
CA THR A 128 -1.09 -9.85 -14.09
C THR A 128 0.44 -9.88 -14.13
N ARG A 129 1.09 -10.16 -13.00
CA ARG A 129 2.54 -10.35 -12.83
C ARG A 129 2.83 -11.11 -11.53
N ALA A 130 4.05 -11.61 -11.40
CA ALA A 130 4.55 -12.20 -10.15
C ALA A 130 4.86 -11.11 -9.11
N PHE A 131 4.59 -11.44 -7.84
CA PHE A 131 4.88 -10.61 -6.66
C PHE A 131 5.84 -11.37 -5.77
N GLU A 132 7.10 -11.45 -6.19
CA GLU A 132 8.12 -12.28 -5.54
C GLU A 132 8.66 -11.66 -4.25
N VAL A 133 8.50 -10.35 -4.08
CA VAL A 133 8.96 -9.59 -2.92
C VAL A 133 7.74 -9.08 -2.16
N ASP A 134 7.65 -9.43 -0.89
CA ASP A 134 6.60 -8.95 0.02
C ASP A 134 6.96 -7.56 0.59
N ASN A 135 7.14 -6.56 -0.27
CA ASN A 135 7.40 -5.19 0.13
C ASN A 135 6.26 -4.25 -0.27
N LEU A 136 5.02 -4.70 -0.17
CA LEU A 136 3.87 -4.02 -0.77
C LEU A 136 2.90 -3.48 0.27
N ILE A 137 2.34 -2.31 -0.01
CA ILE A 137 1.04 -1.92 0.55
C ILE A 137 -0.05 -2.08 -0.50
N HIS A 138 -1.23 -2.49 -0.06
CA HIS A 138 -2.41 -2.53 -0.92
C HIS A 138 -3.15 -1.21 -0.89
N PHE A 139 -3.57 -0.74 -2.06
CA PHE A 139 -4.18 0.57 -2.21
C PHE A 139 -5.42 0.51 -3.10
N SER A 140 -6.55 0.98 -2.58
CA SER A 140 -7.80 1.03 -3.31
C SER A 140 -8.45 2.40 -3.18
N ALA A 141 -9.04 2.87 -4.28
CA ALA A 141 -9.85 4.06 -4.32
C ALA A 141 -11.28 3.66 -4.66
N VAL A 142 -12.24 4.15 -3.88
CA VAL A 142 -13.67 3.89 -4.09
C VAL A 142 -14.37 5.24 -4.27
N PRO A 143 -14.22 5.90 -5.44
CA PRO A 143 -14.58 7.31 -5.63
C PRO A 143 -16.09 7.58 -5.70
N TRP A 144 -16.92 6.53 -5.58
CA TRP A 144 -18.37 6.58 -5.77
C TRP A 144 -19.17 6.42 -4.46
N ILE A 145 -18.50 6.30 -3.32
CA ILE A 145 -19.14 6.16 -2.01
C ILE A 145 -18.36 6.91 -0.94
N ASP A 146 -19.08 7.63 -0.09
CA ASP A 146 -18.58 8.14 1.16
C ASP A 146 -18.82 7.08 2.25
N PHE A 147 -17.78 6.73 3.01
CA PHE A 147 -17.85 5.71 4.05
C PHE A 147 -17.17 6.16 5.34
N THR A 148 -17.72 5.73 6.48
CA THR A 148 -17.17 5.99 7.81
C THR A 148 -16.60 4.72 8.47
N SER A 149 -16.73 3.57 7.80
CA SER A 149 -16.15 2.29 8.20
C SER A 149 -15.92 1.42 6.97
N LEU A 150 -14.85 0.63 6.99
CA LEU A 150 -14.52 -0.36 5.96
C LEU A 150 -13.78 -1.53 6.61
N SER A 151 -14.22 -2.75 6.31
CA SER A 151 -13.46 -3.98 6.57
C SER A 151 -13.03 -4.58 5.24
N HIS A 152 -11.83 -5.15 5.18
CA HIS A 152 -11.38 -5.90 4.00
C HIS A 152 -11.69 -7.39 4.17
N ALA A 153 -11.95 -8.06 3.06
CA ALA A 153 -12.09 -9.52 3.07
C ALA A 153 -10.71 -10.16 3.30
N ARG A 154 -10.65 -11.13 4.21
CA ARG A 154 -9.43 -11.88 4.52
C ARG A 154 -9.72 -13.36 4.72
N SER A 155 -8.68 -14.17 4.57
CA SER A 155 -8.71 -15.58 4.93
C SER A 155 -8.17 -15.75 6.34
N PHE A 156 -8.90 -16.46 7.21
CA PHE A 156 -8.36 -16.85 8.52
C PHE A 156 -7.45 -18.08 8.43
N SER A 157 -7.51 -18.80 7.30
CA SER A 157 -6.73 -20.02 7.06
C SER A 157 -5.39 -19.76 6.36
N ILE A 158 -5.22 -18.57 5.79
CA ILE A 158 -4.01 -18.16 5.07
C ILE A 158 -3.53 -16.89 5.76
N PRO A 159 -2.29 -16.84 6.27
CA PRO A 159 -1.70 -15.59 6.76
C PRO A 159 -1.79 -14.51 5.69
N ASP A 160 -2.20 -13.31 6.08
CA ASP A 160 -2.12 -12.11 5.23
C ASP A 160 -0.66 -11.78 4.90
#